data_AF-A0A9E0SMC9-F1
#
_entry.id   AF-A0A9E0SMC9-F1
#
_cell.length_a   1.000
_cell.length_b   1.000
_cell.length_c   1.000
_cell.angle_alpha   90.00
_cell.angle_beta   90.00
_cell.angle_gamma   90.00
#
_symmetry.space_group_name_H-M   'P 1'
#
loop_
_entity.id
_entity.type
_entity.pdbx_description
1 polymer ?
#
loop_
_entity_poly.entity_id
_entity_poly.type
_entity_poly.pdbx_seq_one_letter_code
_entity_poly.pdbx_strand_id
1 'polypeptide(L)'
;MATIALPHFSPCEREPAEEPAVSAVHTITSREFGHNVSSAKHLARQGPVFITDRGEPAFVLLNIDQYQSLAGGEREQSLLALMDGLPDTSGIDDFEIEPLGVGLRTEG
;
A
#
# COMPACT_ATOMS: atom_id res chain seq x y z
N MET A 1 58.68 4.33 -30.01
CA MET A 1 57.28 4.76 -30.21
C MET A 1 56.39 3.65 -29.68
N ALA A 2 55.68 3.88 -28.57
CA ALA A 2 54.77 2.90 -27.99
C ALA A 2 53.38 3.54 -27.92
N THR A 3 52.47 3.04 -28.75
CA THR A 3 51.06 3.42 -28.73
C THR A 3 50.40 2.69 -27.56
N ILE A 4 49.95 3.44 -26.56
CA ILE A 4 49.14 2.92 -25.47
C ILE A 4 47.70 2.83 -25.99
N ALA A 5 47.16 1.62 -26.09
CA ALA A 5 45.76 1.39 -26.39
C ALA A 5 44.91 1.80 -25.17
N LEU A 6 43.94 2.69 -25.37
CA LEU A 6 42.93 3.01 -24.36
C LEU A 6 42.02 1.78 -24.16
N PRO A 7 41.64 1.44 -22.92
CA PRO A 7 40.65 0.41 -22.69
C PRO A 7 39.30 0.87 -23.26
N HIS A 8 38.70 0.02 -24.08
CA HIS A 8 37.35 0.21 -24.58
C HIS A 8 36.37 0.06 -23.40
N PHE A 9 35.93 1.20 -22.83
CA PHE A 9 34.91 1.21 -21.80
C PHE A 9 33.58 0.83 -22.47
N SER A 10 33.12 -0.39 -22.24
CA SER A 10 31.76 -0.79 -22.60
C SER A 10 30.78 0.18 -21.92
N PRO A 11 29.76 0.70 -22.64
CA PRO A 11 28.70 1.43 -21.98
C PRO A 11 28.04 0.46 -20.99
N CYS A 12 27.95 0.87 -19.73
CA CYS A 12 27.19 0.15 -18.72
C CYS A 12 25.74 0.10 -19.23
N GLU A 13 25.32 -1.06 -19.74
CA GLU A 13 23.91 -1.39 -19.91
C GLU A 13 23.32 -1.30 -18.51
N ARG A 14 22.77 -0.12 -18.20
CA ARG A 14 21.94 0.08 -17.03
C ARG A 14 20.79 -0.89 -17.19
N GLU A 15 20.84 -1.98 -16.44
CA GLU A 15 19.64 -2.71 -16.04
C GLU A 15 18.57 -1.67 -15.71
N PRO A 16 17.36 -1.76 -16.30
CA PRO A 16 16.31 -0.86 -15.92
C PRO A 16 16.09 -1.10 -14.43
N ALA A 17 16.47 -0.10 -13.61
CA ALA A 17 16.03 -0.03 -12.24
C ALA A 17 14.53 -0.28 -12.27
N GLU A 18 14.09 -1.28 -11.51
CA GLU A 18 12.69 -1.64 -11.34
C GLU A 18 11.91 -0.36 -10.99
N GLU A 19 11.41 0.33 -12.02
CA GLU A 19 10.57 1.50 -11.83
C GLU A 19 9.34 0.99 -11.09
N PRO A 20 8.96 1.59 -9.95
CA PRO A 20 7.80 1.12 -9.22
C PRO A 20 6.65 1.15 -10.22
N ALA A 21 5.98 0.01 -10.41
CA ALA A 21 4.90 -0.12 -11.36
C ALA A 21 3.89 1.02 -11.12
N VAL A 22 3.99 2.07 -11.93
CA VAL A 22 3.08 3.22 -11.87
C VAL A 22 1.75 2.71 -12.39
N SER A 23 0.89 2.28 -11.46
CA SER A 23 -0.48 1.92 -11.76
C SER A 23 -1.12 3.07 -12.53
N ALA A 24 -1.68 2.78 -13.71
CA ALA A 24 -2.18 3.81 -14.61
C ALA A 24 -3.28 4.64 -13.91
N VAL A 25 -3.02 5.93 -13.70
CA VAL A 25 -4.00 6.85 -13.10
C VAL A 25 -4.86 7.42 -14.22
N HIS A 26 -6.17 7.29 -14.08
CA HIS A 26 -7.14 7.83 -15.04
C HIS A 26 -7.92 8.97 -14.43
N THR A 27 -8.30 9.96 -15.24
CA THR A 27 -9.18 11.05 -14.83
C THR A 27 -10.34 11.15 -15.82
N ILE A 28 -11.56 11.19 -15.31
CA ILE A 28 -12.79 11.35 -16.08
C ILE A 28 -13.67 12.42 -15.43
N THR A 29 -14.62 12.95 -16.18
CA THR A 29 -15.64 13.86 -15.66
C THR A 29 -16.79 13.09 -15.01
N SER A 30 -17.53 13.76 -14.12
CA SER A 30 -18.77 13.23 -13.54
C SER A 30 -19.80 12.83 -14.62
N ARG A 31 -19.81 13.55 -15.76
CA ARG A 31 -20.66 13.23 -16.91
C ARG A 31 -20.22 11.92 -17.58
N GLU A 32 -18.94 11.76 -17.88
CA GLU A 32 -18.41 10.51 -18.48
C GLU A 32 -18.64 9.30 -17.57
N PHE A 33 -18.44 9.47 -16.26
CA PHE A 33 -18.76 8.43 -15.27
C PHE A 33 -20.24 8.04 -15.33
N GLY A 34 -21.15 9.03 -15.31
CA GLY A 34 -22.59 8.78 -15.37
C GLY A 34 -23.06 8.12 -16.67
N HIS A 35 -22.44 8.46 -17.81
CA HIS A 35 -22.76 7.86 -19.10
C HIS A 35 -22.17 6.45 -19.27
N ASN A 36 -21.02 6.14 -18.65
CA ASN A 36 -20.34 4.86 -18.85
C ASN A 36 -19.64 4.32 -17.60
N VAL A 37 -20.44 3.89 -16.62
CA VAL A 37 -19.97 3.29 -15.36
C VAL A 37 -19.13 2.03 -15.60
N SER A 38 -19.48 1.21 -16.60
CA SER A 38 -18.77 -0.03 -16.91
C SER A 38 -17.33 0.22 -17.37
N SER A 39 -17.11 1.24 -18.20
CA SER A 39 -15.76 1.66 -18.59
C SER A 39 -14.97 2.17 -17.40
N ALA A 40 -15.57 2.99 -16.52
CA ALA A 40 -14.92 3.46 -15.30
C ALA A 40 -14.50 2.31 -14.38
N LYS A 41 -15.33 1.27 -14.22
CA LYS A 41 -14.96 0.04 -13.48
C LYS A 41 -13.81 -0.72 -14.13
N HIS A 42 -13.73 -0.75 -15.46
CA HIS A 42 -12.61 -1.37 -16.15
C HIS A 42 -11.31 -0.60 -15.92
N LEU A 43 -11.35 0.73 -15.99
CA LEU A 43 -10.22 1.60 -15.65
C LEU A 43 -9.80 1.42 -14.18
N ALA A 44 -10.75 1.30 -13.26
CA ALA A 44 -10.50 1.06 -11.84
C ALA A 44 -9.77 -0.25 -11.53
N ARG A 45 -9.79 -1.23 -12.45
CA ARG A 45 -8.99 -2.46 -12.32
C ARG A 45 -7.52 -2.24 -12.67
N GLN A 46 -7.20 -1.20 -13.44
CA GLN A 46 -5.84 -0.86 -13.88
C GLN A 46 -5.18 0.14 -12.92
N GLY A 47 -5.98 0.95 -12.24
CA GLY A 47 -5.51 1.94 -11.28
C GLY A 47 -6.63 2.87 -10.82
N PRO A 48 -6.34 3.82 -9.91
CA PRO A 48 -7.33 4.77 -9.42
C PRO A 48 -7.90 5.63 -10.55
N VAL A 49 -9.21 5.87 -10.50
CA VAL A 49 -9.91 6.76 -11.42
C VAL A 49 -10.41 7.98 -10.67
N PHE A 50 -9.85 9.16 -10.97
CA PHE A 50 -10.33 10.44 -10.46
C PHE A 50 -11.56 10.88 -11.25
N ILE A 51 -12.62 11.24 -10.54
CA ILE A 51 -13.85 11.78 -11.10
C ILE A 51 -13.88 13.26 -10.77
N THR A 52 -13.96 14.08 -11.80
CA THR A 52 -13.93 15.54 -11.67
C THR A 52 -15.33 16.14 -11.73
N ASP A 53 -15.52 17.25 -11.01
CA ASP A 53 -16.60 18.20 -11.22
C ASP A 53 -16.00 19.57 -11.51
N ARG A 54 -16.47 20.22 -12.57
CA ARG A 54 -15.96 21.53 -13.05
C ARG A 54 -14.44 21.64 -13.17
N GLY A 55 -13.77 20.53 -13.49
CA GLY A 55 -12.31 20.48 -13.67
C GLY A 55 -11.52 20.10 -12.42
N GLU A 56 -12.17 20.01 -11.26
CA GLU A 56 -11.52 19.65 -10.00
C GLU A 56 -11.85 18.21 -9.60
N PRO A 57 -10.88 17.41 -9.13
CA PRO A 57 -11.16 16.08 -8.56
C PRO A 57 -12.13 16.19 -7.37
N ALA A 58 -13.25 15.48 -7.46
CA ALA A 58 -14.27 15.47 -6.41
C ALA A 58 -14.42 14.08 -5.78
N PHE A 59 -14.19 13.02 -6.56
CA PHE A 59 -14.27 11.63 -6.10
C PHE A 59 -13.14 10.79 -6.71
N VAL A 60 -12.88 9.64 -6.09
CA VAL A 60 -12.00 8.60 -6.63
C VAL A 60 -12.73 7.27 -6.62
N LEU A 61 -12.65 6.53 -7.73
CA LEU A 61 -13.08 5.15 -7.81
C LEU A 61 -11.86 4.23 -7.75
N LEU A 62 -11.92 3.26 -6.83
CA LEU A 62 -10.92 2.21 -6.65
C LEU A 62 -11.57 0.84 -6.82
N ASN A 63 -10.77 -0.16 -7.20
CA ASN A 63 -11.20 -1.54 -6.96
C ASN A 63 -11.21 -1.83 -5.45
N ILE A 64 -11.95 -2.87 -5.04
CA ILE A 64 -12.14 -3.17 -3.62
C ILE A 64 -10.83 -3.60 -2.94
N ASP A 65 -9.96 -4.33 -3.63
CA ASP A 65 -8.68 -4.81 -3.09
C ASP A 65 -7.74 -3.63 -2.81
N GLN A 66 -7.66 -2.66 -3.73
CA GLN A 66 -6.90 -1.42 -3.56
C GLN A 66 -7.41 -0.60 -2.39
N TYR A 67 -8.74 -0.46 -2.27
CA TYR A 67 -9.33 0.22 -1.12
C TYR A 67 -8.98 -0.50 0.18
N GLN A 68 -9.06 -1.82 0.23
CA GLN A 68 -8.71 -2.60 1.41
C GLN A 68 -7.24 -2.43 1.79
N SER A 69 -6.31 -2.54 0.84
CA SER A 69 -4.89 -2.31 1.12
C SER A 69 -4.62 -0.91 1.66
N LEU A 70 -5.30 0.12 1.14
CA LEU A 70 -5.18 1.51 1.63
C LEU A 70 -5.83 1.72 3.00
N ALA A 71 -6.98 1.08 3.25
CA ALA A 71 -7.73 1.19 4.50
C ALA A 71 -7.13 0.37 5.65
N GLY A 72 -5.96 -0.27 5.45
CA GLY A 72 -5.35 -1.16 6.45
C GLY A 72 -6.02 -2.53 6.54
N GLY A 73 -6.81 -2.91 5.53
CA GLY A 73 -7.51 -4.18 5.40
C GLY A 73 -6.63 -5.38 5.05
N GLU A 74 -5.32 -5.18 4.87
CA GLU A 74 -4.32 -6.27 4.94
C GLU A 74 -4.24 -6.76 6.39
N ARG A 75 -5.25 -7.54 6.80
CA ARG A 75 -5.48 -8.11 8.14
C ARG A 75 -5.49 -7.05 9.25
N GLU A 76 -6.68 -6.82 9.83
CA GLU A 76 -6.72 -6.75 11.30
C GLU A 76 -5.98 -8.01 11.77
N GLN A 77 -4.74 -7.85 12.23
CA GLN A 77 -3.97 -8.99 12.70
C GLN A 77 -4.80 -9.59 13.82
N SER A 78 -5.34 -10.79 13.58
CA SER A 78 -6.08 -11.49 14.61
C SER A 78 -5.23 -11.51 15.86
N LEU A 79 -5.86 -11.37 17.02
CA LEU A 79 -5.14 -11.51 18.29
C LEU A 79 -4.28 -12.79 18.30
N LEU A 80 -4.74 -13.87 17.67
CA LEU A 80 -3.94 -15.08 17.47
C LEU A 80 -2.66 -14.85 16.64
N ALA A 81 -2.73 -14.12 15.53
CA ALA A 81 -1.56 -13.82 14.70
C ALA A 81 -0.56 -12.90 15.41
N LEU A 82 -1.06 -11.99 16.26
CA LEU A 82 -0.20 -11.17 17.11
C LEU A 82 0.50 -11.99 18.19
N MET A 83 -0.23 -12.92 18.81
CA MET A 83 0.32 -13.82 19.84
C MET A 83 1.38 -14.77 19.28
N ASP A 84 1.21 -15.25 18.04
CA ASP A 84 2.19 -16.12 17.37
C ASP A 84 3.52 -15.40 17.07
N GLY A 85 3.50 -14.07 17.00
CA GLY A 85 4.69 -13.24 16.82
C GLY A 85 5.42 -12.85 18.12
N LEU A 86 4.90 -13.23 19.29
CA LEU A 86 5.56 -12.95 20.57
C LEU A 86 6.75 -13.89 20.79
N PRO A 87 7.84 -13.41 21.42
CA PRO A 87 8.95 -14.28 21.78
C PRO A 87 8.48 -15.39 22.72
N ASP A 88 9.05 -16.59 22.57
CA ASP A 88 8.80 -17.69 23.49
C ASP A 88 9.36 -17.36 24.88
N THR A 89 8.48 -17.19 25.85
CA THR A 89 8.82 -16.89 27.24
C THR A 89 8.74 -18.12 28.15
N SER A 90 8.63 -19.33 27.59
CA SER A 90 8.50 -20.58 28.37
C SER A 90 9.69 -20.89 29.28
N GLY A 91 10.85 -20.26 29.07
CA GLY A 91 12.05 -20.38 29.91
C GLY A 91 12.26 -19.25 30.93
N ILE A 92 11.26 -18.38 31.14
CA ILE A 92 11.34 -17.26 32.09
C ILE A 92 10.47 -17.62 33.30
N ASP A 93 11.11 -18.06 34.39
CA ASP A 93 10.43 -18.50 35.62
C ASP A 93 10.47 -17.46 36.77
N ASP A 94 11.29 -16.40 36.65
CA ASP A 94 11.55 -15.39 37.69
C ASP A 94 10.90 -14.03 37.40
N PHE A 95 9.85 -14.00 36.56
CA PHE A 95 9.15 -12.78 36.22
C PHE A 95 8.15 -12.38 37.32
N GLU A 96 8.45 -11.29 38.02
CA GLU A 96 7.54 -10.67 38.99
C GLU A 96 6.62 -9.65 38.29
N ILE A 97 5.32 -9.96 38.21
CA ILE A 97 4.32 -9.04 37.67
C ILE A 97 3.87 -8.09 38.78
N GLU A 98 4.24 -6.82 38.70
CA GLU A 98 3.62 -5.80 39.55
C GLU A 98 2.20 -5.51 39.05
N PRO A 99 1.15 -5.77 39.86
CA PRO A 99 -0.22 -5.54 39.43
C PRO A 99 -0.46 -4.05 39.20
N LEU A 100 -0.81 -3.69 37.97
CA LEU A 100 -1.29 -2.35 37.66
C LEU A 100 -2.65 -2.14 38.33
N GLY A 101 -2.72 -1.19 39.26
CA GLY A 101 -3.96 -0.75 39.90
C GLY A 101 -4.84 0.01 38.91
N VAL A 102 -5.59 -0.71 38.07
CA VAL A 102 -6.52 -0.10 37.12
C VAL A 102 -7.85 0.16 37.81
N GLY A 103 -8.17 1.44 38.04
CA GLY A 103 -9.49 1.86 38.52
C GLY A 103 -10.51 1.77 37.39
N LEU A 104 -11.33 0.72 37.38
CA LEU A 104 -12.45 0.61 36.43
C LEU A 104 -13.56 1.58 36.84
N ARG A 105 -13.81 2.59 36.02
CA ARG A 105 -14.98 3.44 36.16
C ARG A 105 -16.18 2.69 35.60
N THR A 106 -17.02 2.14 36.48
CA THR A 106 -18.33 1.63 36.09
C THR A 106 -19.28 2.81 36.03
N GLU A 107 -19.44 3.40 34.84
CA GLU A 107 -20.54 4.34 34.61
C GLU A 107 -21.84 3.52 34.48
N GLY A 108 -22.84 3.90 35.28
CA GLY A 108 -24.18 3.31 35.29
C GLY A 108 -25.19 4.19 34.58
#